data_AF-A0A0Q6UXC1-F1
#
_entry.id   AF-A0A0Q6UXC1-F1
#
_cell.length_a   1.000
_cell.length_b   1.000
_cell.length_c   1.000
_cell.angle_alpha   90.00
_cell.angle_beta   90.00
_cell.angle_gamma   90.00
#
_symmetry.space_group_name_H-M   'P 1'
#
loop_
_entity.id
_entity.type
_entity.pdbx_description
1 polymer ?
#
loop_
_entity_poly.entity_id
_entity_poly.type
_entity_poly.pdbx_seq_one_letter_code
_entity_poly.pdbx_strand_id
1 'polypeptide(L)'
;MDSRSSGLADLIGGITAELDERLAGADADLARHYPGARPGRQPVHTVYVPADRFHASLVQEHADAALAAVAEHEPVLLDLLGGDRGLLDRVRAKLAAEPVEDLRIDLEDGYGTRPDDEEDRDVVRAAGELRTALDDGTAPPGTGIRFKSLEAPTRRRGVRTLTLFLERLARGRGLPTGFVVTLPKVTAVEQVEALVHAAERLEAALGLGDRALAFEIQVETPQSILGPDGTALVARMVHASDGRCTGLHYGTYDYSAYCGVAAAQQSLEHPVADHAKAVMQAAAAGTGVRLSDGSTNVLPVGGADEVRAAWANHLRLVRRSLERGYYQGWDLHPAQLPTRFAATFGFYRDGWTAAAQRLHTYVGRRESGVLDEPATARALADFLLRGLDCGALTAAEVDEATGLDTRALATLAHRAGGEAG
;
A
#
# COMPACT_ATOMS: atom_id res chain seq x y z
N MET A 1 -54.90 -27.04 7.27
CA MET A 1 -53.73 -26.14 7.30
C MET A 1 -52.59 -26.62 6.39
N ASP A 2 -52.56 -27.90 5.97
CA ASP A 2 -51.47 -28.50 5.16
C ASP A 2 -51.35 -28.09 3.68
N SER A 3 -52.45 -27.86 2.94
CA SER A 3 -52.32 -27.68 1.48
C SER A 3 -51.75 -26.31 1.08
N ARG A 4 -51.99 -25.28 1.89
CA ARG A 4 -51.42 -23.93 1.67
C ARG A 4 -49.94 -23.87 2.02
N SER A 5 -49.47 -24.61 3.02
CA SER A 5 -48.03 -24.63 3.34
C SER A 5 -47.25 -25.43 2.30
N SER A 6 -47.82 -26.50 1.75
CA SER A 6 -47.22 -27.24 0.62
C SER A 6 -47.08 -26.36 -0.63
N GLY A 7 -48.15 -25.68 -1.04
CA GLY A 7 -48.08 -24.82 -2.23
C GLY A 7 -47.14 -23.61 -2.09
N LEU A 8 -46.95 -23.11 -0.86
CA LEU A 8 -45.97 -22.05 -0.60
C LEU A 8 -44.53 -22.58 -0.64
N ALA A 9 -44.27 -23.78 -0.11
CA ALA A 9 -42.94 -24.40 -0.18
C ALA A 9 -42.54 -24.70 -1.63
N ASP A 10 -43.46 -25.22 -2.45
CA ASP A 10 -43.23 -25.47 -3.88
C ASP A 10 -42.96 -24.17 -4.65
N LEU A 11 -43.73 -23.12 -4.35
CA LEU A 11 -43.50 -21.79 -4.94
C LEU A 11 -42.15 -21.20 -4.54
N ILE A 12 -41.75 -21.32 -3.27
CA ILE A 12 -40.43 -20.88 -2.79
C ILE A 12 -39.34 -21.65 -3.53
N GLY A 13 -39.43 -22.98 -3.59
CA GLY A 13 -38.44 -23.81 -4.29
C GLY A 13 -38.32 -23.48 -5.77
N GLY A 14 -39.46 -23.28 -6.45
CA GLY A 14 -39.49 -22.86 -7.86
C GLY A 14 -38.85 -21.50 -8.09
N ILE A 15 -39.23 -20.49 -7.29
CA ILE A 15 -38.64 -19.14 -7.37
C ILE A 15 -37.13 -19.19 -7.08
N THR A 16 -36.70 -19.93 -6.05
CA THR A 16 -35.28 -20.04 -5.71
C THR A 16 -34.48 -20.67 -6.85
N ALA A 17 -34.94 -21.77 -7.43
CA ALA A 17 -34.25 -22.41 -8.55
C ALA A 17 -34.14 -21.49 -9.79
N GLU A 18 -35.21 -20.75 -10.11
CA GLU A 18 -35.19 -19.78 -11.20
C GLU A 18 -34.23 -18.61 -10.92
N LEU A 19 -34.15 -18.15 -9.67
CA LEU A 19 -33.22 -17.09 -9.28
C LEU A 19 -31.78 -17.59 -9.30
N ASP A 20 -31.50 -18.80 -8.81
CA ASP A 20 -30.18 -19.42 -8.85
C ASP A 20 -29.68 -19.55 -10.30
N GLU A 21 -30.52 -20.00 -11.23
CA GLU A 21 -30.16 -20.09 -12.65
C GLU A 21 -29.88 -18.70 -13.26
N ARG A 22 -30.71 -17.70 -12.95
CA ARG A 22 -30.55 -16.34 -13.48
C ARG A 22 -29.33 -15.60 -12.91
N LEU A 23 -28.96 -15.87 -11.65
CA LEU A 23 -27.91 -15.15 -10.94
C LEU A 23 -26.57 -15.89 -10.93
N ALA A 24 -26.51 -17.18 -11.27
CA ALA A 24 -25.29 -17.97 -11.27
C ALA A 24 -24.10 -17.31 -12.00
N GLY A 25 -24.35 -16.66 -13.14
CA GLY A 25 -23.32 -15.93 -13.89
C GLY A 25 -22.81 -14.70 -13.12
N ALA A 26 -23.72 -13.91 -12.56
CA ALA A 26 -23.38 -12.74 -11.77
C ALA A 26 -22.62 -13.10 -10.48
N ASP A 27 -23.02 -14.19 -9.81
CA ASP A 27 -22.34 -14.70 -8.62
C ASP A 27 -20.93 -15.21 -8.95
N ALA A 28 -20.77 -15.94 -10.06
CA ALA A 28 -19.48 -16.41 -10.53
C ALA A 28 -18.54 -15.25 -10.91
N ASP A 29 -19.08 -14.21 -11.56
CA ASP A 29 -18.31 -13.01 -11.90
C ASP A 29 -17.94 -12.21 -10.65
N LEU A 30 -18.84 -12.06 -9.68
CA LEU A 30 -18.55 -11.40 -8.41
C LEU A 30 -17.44 -12.12 -7.65
N ALA A 31 -17.53 -13.44 -7.51
CA ALA A 31 -16.52 -14.26 -6.82
C ALA A 31 -15.15 -14.20 -7.52
N ARG A 32 -15.13 -14.16 -8.86
CA ARG A 32 -13.88 -14.09 -9.65
C ARG A 32 -13.19 -12.74 -9.54
N HIS A 33 -13.95 -11.64 -9.66
CA HIS A 33 -13.39 -10.30 -9.73
C HIS A 33 -13.14 -9.66 -8.36
N TYR A 34 -13.83 -10.16 -7.32
CA TYR A 34 -13.77 -9.61 -5.96
C TYR A 34 -13.49 -10.70 -4.91
N PRO A 35 -12.29 -11.32 -4.92
CA PRO A 35 -11.95 -12.42 -4.01
C PRO A 35 -11.81 -12.01 -2.53
N GLY A 36 -11.85 -10.72 -2.21
CA GLY A 36 -11.71 -10.21 -0.85
C GLY A 36 -10.34 -9.58 -0.57
N ALA A 37 -9.99 -9.44 0.70
CA ALA A 37 -8.76 -8.76 1.12
C ALA A 37 -7.52 -9.64 0.87
N ARG A 38 -6.43 -9.02 0.43
CA ARG A 38 -5.13 -9.70 0.31
C ARG A 38 -4.56 -9.95 1.71
N PRO A 39 -4.11 -11.19 2.01
CA PRO A 39 -3.53 -11.52 3.32
C PRO A 39 -2.18 -10.82 3.55
N GLY A 40 -1.73 -10.85 4.79
CA GLY A 40 -0.43 -10.32 5.22
C GLY A 40 -0.44 -8.82 5.54
N ARG A 41 0.71 -8.36 6.03
CA ARG A 41 0.95 -6.96 6.43
C ARG A 41 0.95 -6.03 5.22
N GLN A 42 0.31 -4.87 5.36
CA GLN A 42 0.47 -3.72 4.45
C GLN A 42 1.47 -2.74 5.08
N PRO A 43 2.51 -2.29 4.35
CA PRO A 43 3.44 -1.31 4.89
C PRO A 43 2.74 0.05 5.05
N VAL A 44 3.18 0.85 6.03
CA VAL A 44 2.60 2.18 6.29
C VAL A 44 3.14 3.25 5.36
N HIS A 45 4.23 2.95 4.67
CA HIS A 45 4.87 3.84 3.72
C HIS A 45 5.71 3.08 2.67
N THR A 46 6.03 3.77 1.58
CA THR A 46 7.00 3.35 0.57
C THR A 46 7.99 4.48 0.32
N VAL A 47 9.28 4.15 0.22
CA VAL A 47 10.34 5.10 -0.17
C VAL A 47 10.81 4.79 -1.59
N TYR A 48 10.88 5.81 -2.44
CA TYR A 48 11.47 5.71 -3.79
C TYR A 48 12.88 6.27 -3.75
N VAL A 49 13.86 5.47 -4.19
CA VAL A 49 15.27 5.84 -4.17
C VAL A 49 15.85 5.73 -5.57
N PRO A 50 16.45 6.79 -6.14
CA PRO A 50 17.13 6.73 -7.43
C PRO A 50 18.16 5.60 -7.50
N ALA A 51 18.18 4.86 -8.60
CA ALA A 51 19.02 3.68 -8.74
C ALA A 51 20.53 3.96 -8.66
N ASP A 52 21.01 5.16 -8.95
CA ASP A 52 22.40 5.60 -8.74
C ASP A 52 22.75 5.81 -7.26
N ARG A 53 21.74 6.04 -6.40
CA ARG A 53 21.92 6.30 -4.97
C ARG A 53 21.65 5.10 -4.09
N PHE A 54 21.00 4.06 -4.61
CA PHE A 54 20.72 2.86 -3.83
C PHE A 54 21.99 2.03 -3.55
N HIS A 55 22.17 1.57 -2.32
CA HIS A 55 23.22 0.62 -1.90
C HIS A 55 22.76 -0.14 -0.65
N ALA A 56 23.46 -1.22 -0.29
CA ALA A 56 23.01 -2.16 0.75
C ALA A 56 22.85 -1.57 2.17
N SER A 57 23.59 -0.50 2.51
CA SER A 57 23.50 0.20 3.80
C SER A 57 22.44 1.30 3.87
N LEU A 58 21.74 1.60 2.79
CA LEU A 58 20.89 2.81 2.70
C LEU A 58 19.78 2.85 3.75
N VAL A 59 19.16 1.71 4.08
CA VAL A 59 18.10 1.65 5.09
C VAL A 59 18.62 2.06 6.47
N GLN A 60 19.84 1.65 6.82
CA GLN A 60 20.47 2.06 8.08
C GLN A 60 20.77 3.56 8.07
N GLU A 61 21.26 4.10 6.95
CA GLU A 61 21.52 5.54 6.81
C GLU A 61 20.23 6.37 6.92
N HIS A 62 19.10 5.85 6.43
CA HIS A 62 17.77 6.44 6.66
C HIS A 62 17.40 6.43 8.14
N ALA A 63 17.68 5.33 8.85
CA ALA A 63 17.48 5.21 10.30
C ALA A 63 18.25 6.30 11.05
N ASP A 64 19.56 6.38 10.78
CA ASP A 64 20.49 7.27 11.45
C ASP A 64 20.11 8.74 11.18
N ALA A 65 19.78 9.08 9.93
CA ALA A 65 19.35 10.41 9.55
C ALA A 65 18.01 10.81 10.21
N ALA A 66 17.04 9.90 10.26
CA ALA A 66 15.76 10.17 10.92
C ALA A 66 15.92 10.34 12.43
N LEU A 67 16.72 9.49 13.09
CA LEU A 67 17.02 9.59 14.51
C LEU A 67 17.81 10.86 14.85
N ALA A 68 18.76 11.26 14.00
CA ALA A 68 19.48 12.52 14.14
C ALA A 68 18.52 13.72 14.06
N ALA A 69 17.61 13.75 13.09
CA ALA A 69 16.60 14.81 12.97
C ALA A 69 15.69 14.87 14.21
N VAL A 70 15.29 13.71 14.76
CA VAL A 70 14.53 13.64 16.02
C VAL A 70 15.33 14.16 17.20
N ALA A 71 16.62 13.85 17.30
CA ALA A 71 17.47 14.31 18.39
C ALA A 71 17.71 15.82 18.33
N GLU A 72 17.97 16.36 17.15
CA GLU A 72 18.21 17.79 16.93
C GLU A 72 16.96 18.64 17.23
N HIS A 73 15.79 18.15 16.85
CA HIS A 73 14.53 18.89 16.98
C HIS A 73 13.52 18.23 17.93
N GLU A 74 13.98 17.49 18.94
CA GLU A 74 13.10 16.79 19.90
C GLU A 74 12.03 17.71 20.49
N PRO A 75 12.32 18.95 20.95
CA PRO A 75 11.30 19.83 21.51
C PRO A 75 10.21 20.20 20.51
N VAL A 76 10.56 20.32 19.23
CA VAL A 76 9.61 20.62 18.15
C VAL A 76 8.70 19.41 17.92
N LEU A 77 9.28 18.22 17.79
CA LEU A 77 8.49 17.02 17.56
C LEU A 77 7.57 16.74 18.76
N LEU A 78 8.09 16.77 19.98
CA LEU A 78 7.30 16.50 21.20
C LEU A 78 6.12 17.47 21.36
N ASP A 79 6.30 18.75 21.02
CA ASP A 79 5.22 19.74 21.00
C ASP A 79 4.15 19.40 19.96
N LEU A 80 4.54 18.98 18.75
CA LEU A 80 3.60 18.51 17.72
C LEU A 80 2.85 17.23 18.12
N LEU A 81 3.43 16.43 19.03
CA LEU A 81 2.79 15.25 19.61
C LEU A 81 1.98 15.56 20.88
N GLY A 82 1.75 16.84 21.20
CA GLY A 82 0.99 17.24 22.38
C GLY A 82 1.65 16.89 23.71
N GLY A 83 2.98 16.72 23.72
CA GLY A 83 3.73 16.33 24.91
C GLY A 83 3.76 14.82 25.19
N ASP A 84 3.26 13.98 24.28
CA ASP A 84 3.25 12.52 24.47
C ASP A 84 4.65 11.91 24.27
N ARG A 85 5.35 11.71 25.39
CA ARG A 85 6.65 11.03 25.41
C ARG A 85 6.57 9.55 25.06
N GLY A 86 5.47 8.87 25.39
CA GLY A 86 5.30 7.45 25.08
C GLY A 86 5.18 7.20 23.57
N LEU A 87 4.47 8.09 22.87
CA LEU A 87 4.41 8.08 21.40
C LEU A 87 5.78 8.37 20.79
N LEU A 88 6.50 9.37 21.29
CA LEU A 88 7.86 9.69 20.83
C LEU A 88 8.82 8.50 21.00
N ASP A 89 8.78 7.82 22.14
CA ASP A 89 9.64 6.66 22.42
C ASP A 89 9.33 5.48 21.48
N ARG A 90 8.05 5.24 21.17
CA ARG A 90 7.64 4.24 20.16
C ARG A 90 8.15 4.59 18.77
N VAL A 91 8.06 5.86 18.37
CA VAL A 91 8.60 6.33 17.09
C VAL A 91 10.11 6.10 17.03
N ARG A 92 10.86 6.43 18.08
CA ARG A 92 12.31 6.17 18.15
C ARG A 92 12.63 4.69 18.03
N ALA A 93 11.90 3.83 18.75
CA ALA A 93 12.08 2.39 18.69
C ALA A 93 11.82 1.85 17.27
N LYS A 94 10.76 2.35 16.60
CA LYS A 94 10.44 1.97 15.22
C LYS A 94 11.53 2.42 14.24
N LEU A 95 12.00 3.67 14.35
CA LEU A 95 13.09 4.18 13.50
C LEU A 95 14.38 3.38 13.68
N ALA A 96 14.69 2.94 14.90
CA ALA A 96 15.89 2.15 15.16
C ALA A 96 15.80 0.71 14.64
N ALA A 97 14.60 0.09 14.68
CA ALA A 97 14.41 -1.32 14.35
C ALA A 97 13.98 -1.56 12.90
N GLU A 98 13.11 -0.71 12.34
CA GLU A 98 12.51 -0.88 11.02
C GLU A 98 12.12 0.50 10.44
N PRO A 99 13.09 1.34 10.05
CA PRO A 99 12.83 2.71 9.58
C PRO A 99 12.13 2.76 8.22
N VAL A 100 12.32 1.74 7.39
CA VAL A 100 11.74 1.61 6.04
C VAL A 100 11.02 0.27 5.95
N GLU A 101 9.70 0.31 5.78
CA GLU A 101 8.88 -0.91 5.65
C GLU A 101 8.82 -1.41 4.21
N ASP A 102 8.94 -0.51 3.24
CA ASP A 102 8.84 -0.81 1.82
C ASP A 102 9.67 0.18 0.97
N LEU A 103 10.41 -0.34 0.00
CA LEU A 103 11.31 0.46 -0.85
C LEU A 103 11.16 0.10 -2.33
N ARG A 104 11.20 1.12 -3.19
CA ARG A 104 11.27 0.99 -4.65
C ARG A 104 12.56 1.63 -5.16
N ILE A 105 13.39 0.82 -5.84
CA ILE A 105 14.54 1.33 -6.58
C ILE A 105 14.01 1.99 -7.84
N ASP A 106 14.23 3.29 -7.95
CA ASP A 106 13.63 4.14 -8.98
C ASP A 106 14.59 4.34 -10.16
N LEU A 107 14.11 4.01 -11.35
CA LEU A 107 14.76 4.26 -12.65
C LEU A 107 13.92 5.21 -13.53
N GLU A 108 12.93 5.85 -12.92
CA GLU A 108 12.03 6.76 -13.59
C GLU A 108 12.34 8.21 -13.21
N ASP A 109 11.39 9.00 -12.68
CA ASP A 109 11.55 10.45 -12.53
C ASP A 109 12.65 10.83 -11.51
N GLY A 110 12.79 10.07 -10.41
CA GLY A 110 13.81 10.34 -9.40
C GLY A 110 15.24 10.07 -9.88
N TYR A 111 15.40 9.17 -10.84
CA TYR A 111 16.69 8.86 -11.50
C TYR A 111 16.96 9.77 -12.70
N GLY A 112 15.90 10.09 -13.44
CA GLY A 112 15.92 10.91 -14.65
C GLY A 112 16.34 10.13 -15.90
N THR A 113 16.82 10.87 -16.89
CA THR A 113 17.26 10.33 -18.19
C THR A 113 18.79 10.22 -18.23
N ARG A 114 19.28 9.04 -18.64
CA ARG A 114 20.70 8.73 -18.83
C ARG A 114 20.94 7.98 -20.16
N PRO A 115 22.16 7.98 -20.69
CA PRO A 115 22.57 7.08 -21.77
C PRO A 115 22.31 5.60 -21.45
N ASP A 116 22.09 4.78 -22.49
CA ASP A 116 21.86 3.34 -22.37
C ASP A 116 22.86 2.62 -21.45
N ASP A 117 24.14 2.87 -21.65
CA ASP A 117 25.26 2.21 -20.98
C ASP A 117 25.46 2.67 -19.53
N GLU A 118 25.02 3.88 -19.20
CA GLU A 118 25.00 4.39 -17.83
C GLU A 118 23.85 3.76 -17.05
N GLU A 119 22.63 3.80 -17.59
CA GLU A 119 21.46 3.19 -16.94
C GLU A 119 21.63 1.68 -16.77
N ASP A 120 22.15 0.96 -17.77
CA ASP A 120 22.42 -0.48 -17.65
C ASP A 120 23.42 -0.81 -16.52
N ARG A 121 24.44 0.03 -16.32
CA ARG A 121 25.42 -0.16 -15.23
C ARG A 121 24.77 0.05 -13.87
N ASP A 122 23.96 1.10 -13.73
CA ASP A 122 23.26 1.38 -12.47
C ASP A 122 22.21 0.31 -12.15
N VAL A 123 21.50 -0.20 -13.15
CA VAL A 123 20.55 -1.32 -13.01
C VAL A 123 21.24 -2.56 -12.45
N VAL A 124 22.35 -2.99 -13.07
CA VAL A 124 23.07 -4.18 -12.63
C VAL A 124 23.68 -3.99 -11.24
N ARG A 125 24.19 -2.78 -10.95
CA ARG A 125 24.73 -2.42 -9.64
C ARG A 125 23.63 -2.46 -8.58
N ALA A 126 22.53 -1.75 -8.77
CA ALA A 126 21.44 -1.66 -7.80
C ALA A 126 20.77 -3.02 -7.53
N ALA A 127 20.58 -3.86 -8.55
CA ALA A 127 20.10 -5.23 -8.35
C ALA A 127 21.08 -6.08 -7.53
N GLY A 128 22.39 -5.88 -7.73
CA GLY A 128 23.44 -6.52 -6.94
C GLY A 128 23.44 -6.06 -5.49
N GLU A 129 23.35 -4.75 -5.25
CA GLU A 129 23.24 -4.17 -3.90
C GLU A 129 21.99 -4.63 -3.16
N LEU A 130 20.86 -4.77 -3.86
CA LEU A 130 19.63 -5.29 -3.26
C LEU A 130 19.83 -6.75 -2.83
N ARG A 131 20.52 -7.54 -3.65
CA ARG A 131 20.86 -8.92 -3.29
C ARG A 131 21.78 -8.97 -2.05
N THR A 132 22.79 -8.10 -1.98
CA THR A 132 23.63 -7.96 -0.78
C THR A 132 22.80 -7.63 0.45
N ALA A 133 21.92 -6.63 0.37
CA ALA A 133 21.06 -6.25 1.50
C ALA A 133 20.12 -7.38 1.94
N LEU A 134 19.61 -8.18 1.00
CA LEU A 134 18.77 -9.34 1.31
C LEU A 134 19.58 -10.46 1.99
N ASP A 135 20.80 -10.75 1.48
CA ASP A 135 21.66 -11.78 2.05
C ASP A 135 22.18 -11.38 3.44
N ASP A 136 22.40 -10.08 3.69
CA ASP A 136 22.82 -9.52 4.99
C ASP A 136 21.64 -9.29 5.96
N GLY A 137 20.40 -9.45 5.51
CA GLY A 137 19.20 -9.20 6.32
C GLY A 137 18.96 -7.73 6.64
N THR A 138 19.52 -6.79 5.86
CA THR A 138 19.38 -5.34 6.02
C THR A 138 18.36 -4.72 5.04
N ALA A 139 17.85 -5.50 4.09
CA ALA A 139 16.78 -5.06 3.20
C ALA A 139 15.46 -4.84 3.97
N PRO A 140 14.63 -3.87 3.53
CA PRO A 140 13.31 -3.69 4.12
C PRO A 140 12.39 -4.89 3.78
N PRO A 141 11.32 -5.15 4.57
CA PRO A 141 10.40 -6.25 4.30
C PRO A 141 9.79 -6.22 2.89
N GLY A 142 9.41 -5.03 2.41
CA GLY A 142 8.94 -4.80 1.05
C GLY A 142 10.03 -4.23 0.15
N THR A 143 10.27 -4.85 -1.01
CA THR A 143 11.28 -4.38 -1.98
C THR A 143 10.70 -4.39 -3.39
N GLY A 144 11.23 -3.56 -4.26
CA GLY A 144 10.76 -3.49 -5.63
C GLY A 144 11.54 -2.54 -6.50
N ILE A 145 11.08 -2.40 -7.74
CA ILE A 145 11.64 -1.51 -8.74
C ILE A 145 10.53 -0.66 -9.35
N ARG A 146 10.79 0.64 -9.56
CA ARG A 146 10.02 1.45 -10.50
C ARG A 146 10.87 1.65 -11.76
N PHE A 147 10.42 1.05 -12.86
CA PHE A 147 11.08 1.16 -14.16
C PHE A 147 10.38 2.22 -15.02
N LYS A 148 10.98 2.61 -16.15
CA LYS A 148 10.34 3.59 -17.05
C LYS A 148 9.00 3.09 -17.59
N SER A 149 8.07 4.02 -17.81
CA SER A 149 6.72 3.75 -18.31
C SER A 149 6.68 2.97 -19.64
N LEU A 150 5.53 2.39 -19.96
CA LEU A 150 5.28 1.68 -21.23
C LEU A 150 4.78 2.59 -22.36
N GLU A 151 4.91 3.90 -22.19
CA GLU A 151 4.66 4.89 -23.24
C GLU A 151 5.64 4.70 -24.41
N ALA A 152 5.24 5.09 -25.63
CA ALA A 152 6.05 4.84 -26.82
C ALA A 152 7.51 5.32 -26.72
N PRO A 153 7.84 6.50 -26.13
CA PRO A 153 9.22 6.98 -26.04
C PRO A 153 10.11 6.18 -25.08
N THR A 154 9.52 5.63 -24.01
CA THR A 154 10.23 5.03 -22.88
C THR A 154 10.17 3.51 -22.89
N ARG A 155 9.18 2.90 -23.55
CA ARG A 155 8.91 1.45 -23.55
C ARG A 155 10.13 0.58 -23.81
N ARG A 156 10.92 0.90 -24.85
CA ARG A 156 12.10 0.09 -25.20
C ARG A 156 13.12 0.09 -24.07
N ARG A 157 13.37 1.26 -23.46
CA ARG A 157 14.24 1.37 -22.29
C ARG A 157 13.65 0.63 -21.11
N GLY A 158 12.38 0.87 -20.79
CA GLY A 158 11.70 0.25 -19.66
C GLY A 158 11.79 -1.27 -19.67
N VAL A 159 11.49 -1.92 -20.81
CA VAL A 159 11.60 -3.38 -20.95
C VAL A 159 13.05 -3.85 -20.74
N ARG A 160 14.05 -3.12 -21.28
CA ARG A 160 15.47 -3.46 -21.09
C ARG A 160 15.87 -3.38 -19.61
N THR A 161 15.55 -2.26 -18.96
CA THR A 161 15.81 -2.01 -17.54
C THR A 161 15.19 -3.09 -16.67
N LEU A 162 13.91 -3.39 -16.87
CA LEU A 162 13.21 -4.44 -16.11
C LEU A 162 13.85 -5.82 -16.33
N THR A 163 14.19 -6.16 -17.58
CA THR A 163 14.82 -7.45 -17.90
C THR A 163 16.18 -7.60 -17.22
N LEU A 164 17.06 -6.60 -17.33
CA LEU A 164 18.41 -6.65 -16.73
C LEU A 164 18.34 -6.71 -15.20
N PHE A 165 17.44 -5.93 -14.60
CA PHE A 165 17.26 -5.92 -13.15
C PHE A 165 16.80 -7.28 -12.64
N LEU A 166 15.75 -7.85 -13.25
CA LEU A 166 15.20 -9.15 -12.85
C LEU A 166 16.17 -10.30 -13.10
N GLU A 167 16.88 -10.31 -14.23
CA GLU A 167 17.90 -11.32 -14.53
C GLU A 167 19.00 -11.31 -13.47
N ARG A 168 19.49 -10.11 -13.12
CA ARG A 168 20.52 -9.95 -12.10
C ARG A 168 20.02 -10.34 -10.71
N LEU A 169 18.83 -9.89 -10.33
CA LEU A 169 18.25 -10.18 -9.03
C LEU A 169 17.96 -11.68 -8.90
N ALA A 170 17.23 -12.30 -9.83
CA ALA A 170 16.75 -13.68 -9.72
C ALA A 170 17.84 -14.75 -9.82
N ARG A 171 19.04 -14.39 -10.32
CA ARG A 171 20.10 -15.34 -10.71
C ARG A 171 20.41 -16.39 -9.65
N GLY A 172 19.96 -17.62 -9.90
CA GLY A 172 20.20 -18.81 -9.08
C GLY A 172 19.41 -18.88 -7.77
N ARG A 173 18.50 -17.94 -7.49
CA ARG A 173 17.78 -17.83 -6.21
C ARG A 173 16.30 -17.44 -6.32
N GLY A 174 15.82 -17.05 -7.51
CA GLY A 174 14.49 -16.49 -7.69
C GLY A 174 14.36 -15.07 -7.10
N LEU A 175 13.15 -14.53 -7.15
CA LEU A 175 12.84 -13.22 -6.60
C LEU A 175 12.59 -13.30 -5.09
N PRO A 176 12.95 -12.26 -4.31
CA PRO A 176 12.62 -12.25 -2.90
C PRO A 176 11.10 -12.19 -2.69
N THR A 177 10.63 -12.82 -1.62
CA THR A 177 9.22 -12.79 -1.24
C THR A 177 8.74 -11.33 -1.11
N GLY A 178 7.59 -11.03 -1.69
CA GLY A 178 7.03 -9.68 -1.66
C GLY A 178 7.67 -8.69 -2.64
N PHE A 179 8.59 -9.12 -3.50
CA PHE A 179 9.11 -8.26 -4.58
C PHE A 179 8.00 -7.82 -5.52
N VAL A 180 7.96 -6.53 -5.85
CA VAL A 180 6.99 -5.99 -6.82
C VAL A 180 7.64 -5.05 -7.82
N VAL A 181 6.99 -4.93 -8.97
CA VAL A 181 7.33 -3.97 -10.02
C VAL A 181 6.31 -2.83 -10.00
N THR A 182 6.72 -1.57 -9.98
CA THR A 182 5.83 -0.42 -10.12
C THR A 182 5.78 0.01 -11.59
N LEU A 183 4.58 0.06 -12.17
CA LEU A 183 4.32 0.57 -13.51
C LEU A 183 3.86 2.04 -13.43
N PRO A 184 4.69 3.01 -13.86
CA PRO A 184 4.34 4.42 -13.82
C PRO A 184 3.61 4.89 -15.08
N LYS A 185 3.01 6.08 -14.99
CA LYS A 185 2.41 6.86 -16.08
C LYS A 185 1.42 6.05 -16.94
N VAL A 186 0.63 5.18 -16.28
CA VAL A 186 -0.40 4.39 -16.98
C VAL A 186 -1.48 5.33 -17.48
N THR A 187 -1.89 5.17 -18.73
CA THR A 187 -2.92 5.98 -19.41
C THR A 187 -3.99 5.12 -20.09
N ALA A 188 -3.72 3.83 -20.27
CA ALA A 188 -4.58 2.91 -21.02
C ALA A 188 -4.56 1.50 -20.41
N VAL A 189 -5.67 0.76 -20.51
CA VAL A 189 -5.79 -0.61 -19.98
C VAL A 189 -4.80 -1.55 -20.68
N GLU A 190 -4.56 -1.31 -21.97
CA GLU A 190 -3.65 -2.03 -22.84
C GLU A 190 -2.19 -1.97 -22.35
N GLN A 191 -1.81 -0.93 -21.59
CA GLN A 191 -0.48 -0.88 -20.98
C GLN A 191 -0.35 -1.87 -19.82
N VAL A 192 -1.44 -2.14 -19.09
CA VAL A 192 -1.47 -3.16 -18.05
C VAL A 192 -1.44 -4.56 -18.67
N GLU A 193 -2.25 -4.81 -19.70
CA GLU A 193 -2.22 -6.06 -20.46
C GLU A 193 -0.84 -6.34 -21.07
N ALA A 194 -0.19 -5.28 -21.59
CA ALA A 194 1.18 -5.39 -22.10
C ALA A 194 2.20 -5.74 -21.00
N LEU A 195 2.02 -5.23 -19.77
CA LEU A 195 2.87 -5.63 -18.64
C LEU A 195 2.61 -7.07 -18.22
N VAL A 196 1.35 -7.54 -18.21
CA VAL A 196 1.03 -8.96 -17.96
C VAL A 196 1.75 -9.84 -18.99
N HIS A 197 1.64 -9.50 -20.28
CA HIS A 197 2.36 -10.22 -21.33
C HIS A 197 3.88 -10.22 -21.13
N ALA A 198 4.46 -9.07 -20.79
CA ALA A 198 5.89 -8.98 -20.52
C ALA A 198 6.30 -9.82 -19.30
N ALA A 199 5.50 -9.81 -18.24
CA ALA A 199 5.73 -10.57 -17.02
C ALA A 199 5.77 -12.08 -17.29
N GLU A 200 4.78 -12.63 -18.01
CA GLU A 200 4.76 -14.05 -18.39
C GLU A 200 6.01 -14.46 -19.18
N ARG A 201 6.44 -13.60 -20.12
CA ARG A 201 7.63 -13.85 -20.94
C ARG A 201 8.92 -13.80 -20.12
N LEU A 202 9.02 -12.88 -19.17
CA LEU A 202 10.15 -12.76 -18.27
C LEU A 202 10.19 -13.91 -17.26
N GLU A 203 9.05 -14.31 -16.71
CA GLU A 203 8.94 -15.47 -15.81
C GLU A 203 9.43 -16.74 -16.51
N ALA A 204 8.94 -17.01 -17.72
CA ALA A 204 9.38 -18.16 -18.51
C ALA A 204 10.88 -18.11 -18.84
N ALA A 205 11.41 -16.94 -19.22
CA ALA A 205 12.82 -16.77 -19.57
C ALA A 205 13.76 -16.88 -18.36
N LEU A 206 13.31 -16.47 -17.17
CA LEU A 206 14.08 -16.48 -15.93
C LEU A 206 13.83 -17.71 -15.05
N GLY A 207 12.92 -18.62 -15.46
CA GLY A 207 12.56 -19.80 -14.70
C GLY A 207 11.80 -19.49 -13.40
N LEU A 208 11.03 -18.41 -13.38
CA LEU A 208 10.20 -18.02 -12.24
C LEU A 208 8.86 -18.77 -12.28
N GLY A 209 8.21 -18.90 -11.12
CA GLY A 209 6.88 -19.49 -11.02
C GLY A 209 5.81 -18.65 -11.72
N ASP A 210 4.67 -19.28 -11.99
CA ASP A 210 3.51 -18.58 -12.53
C ASP A 210 3.08 -17.44 -11.59
N ARG A 211 2.83 -16.26 -12.18
CA ARG A 211 2.50 -15.02 -11.45
C ARG A 211 3.50 -14.59 -10.37
N ALA A 212 4.76 -15.02 -10.45
CA ALA A 212 5.82 -14.58 -9.53
C ALA A 212 6.12 -13.08 -9.65
N LEU A 213 5.91 -12.48 -10.83
CA LEU A 213 6.01 -11.04 -11.06
C LEU A 213 4.66 -10.37 -10.79
N ALA A 214 4.50 -9.97 -9.53
CA ALA A 214 3.44 -9.09 -9.08
C ALA A 214 3.83 -7.61 -9.33
N PHE A 215 2.83 -6.74 -9.53
CA PHE A 215 3.09 -5.34 -9.80
C PHE A 215 2.12 -4.39 -9.10
N GLU A 216 2.49 -3.12 -9.07
CA GLU A 216 1.72 -1.98 -8.59
C GLU A 216 1.51 -1.01 -9.75
N ILE A 217 0.38 -0.32 -9.76
CA ILE A 217 0.09 0.71 -10.77
C ILE A 217 0.20 2.09 -10.10
N GLN A 218 1.06 2.95 -10.65
CA GLN A 218 1.07 4.35 -10.27
C GLN A 218 -0.05 5.07 -11.02
N VAL A 219 -1.09 5.43 -10.29
CA VAL A 219 -2.26 6.15 -10.79
C VAL A 219 -1.97 7.64 -10.71
N GLU A 220 -1.46 8.17 -11.82
CA GLU A 220 -0.96 9.55 -11.87
C GLU A 220 -1.35 10.33 -13.13
N THR A 221 -2.24 9.74 -13.92
CA THR A 221 -2.84 10.39 -15.08
C THR A 221 -4.36 10.45 -14.91
N PRO A 222 -5.04 11.54 -15.33
CA PRO A 222 -6.49 11.61 -15.28
C PRO A 222 -7.17 10.51 -16.09
N GLN A 223 -6.55 10.03 -17.17
CA GLN A 223 -7.06 8.95 -18.02
C GLN A 223 -7.14 7.63 -17.26
N SER A 224 -6.21 7.35 -16.34
CA SER A 224 -6.34 6.20 -15.44
C SER A 224 -7.59 6.28 -14.56
N ILE A 225 -8.04 7.49 -14.21
CA ILE A 225 -9.26 7.67 -13.41
C ILE A 225 -10.51 7.67 -14.27
N LEU A 226 -10.52 8.37 -15.42
CA LEU A 226 -11.69 8.56 -16.26
C LEU A 226 -11.33 8.44 -17.75
N GLY A 227 -11.90 7.44 -18.40
CA GLY A 227 -11.78 7.20 -19.84
C GLY A 227 -12.61 8.19 -20.67
N PRO A 228 -12.36 8.28 -21.98
CA PRO A 228 -13.11 9.17 -22.88
C PRO A 228 -14.59 8.83 -23.01
N ASP A 229 -14.99 7.62 -22.61
CA ASP A 229 -16.38 7.13 -22.58
C ASP A 229 -17.06 7.34 -21.21
N GLY A 230 -16.36 7.96 -20.24
CA GLY A 230 -16.84 8.14 -18.87
C GLY A 230 -16.60 6.93 -17.95
N THR A 231 -15.94 5.88 -18.43
CA THR A 231 -15.65 4.69 -17.62
C THR A 231 -14.49 4.96 -16.65
N ALA A 232 -14.58 4.45 -15.42
CA ALA A 232 -13.46 4.45 -14.49
C ALA A 232 -12.39 3.43 -14.90
N LEU A 233 -11.38 3.85 -15.67
CA LEU A 233 -10.40 2.91 -16.26
C LEU A 233 -9.57 2.18 -15.20
N VAL A 234 -9.34 2.78 -14.03
CA VAL A 234 -8.62 2.14 -12.92
C VAL A 234 -9.25 0.81 -12.49
N ALA A 235 -10.57 0.68 -12.53
CA ALA A 235 -11.24 -0.59 -12.25
C ALA A 235 -10.92 -1.64 -13.34
N ARG A 236 -10.95 -1.23 -14.62
CA ARG A 236 -10.60 -2.11 -15.74
C ARG A 236 -9.13 -2.53 -15.69
N MET A 237 -8.24 -1.61 -15.32
CA MET A 237 -6.81 -1.87 -15.11
C MET A 237 -6.55 -2.91 -14.02
N VAL A 238 -7.26 -2.83 -12.89
CA VAL A 238 -7.18 -3.85 -11.83
C VAL A 238 -7.56 -5.23 -12.37
N HIS A 239 -8.67 -5.35 -13.10
CA HIS A 239 -9.10 -6.65 -13.64
C HIS A 239 -8.24 -7.15 -14.80
N ALA A 240 -7.70 -6.25 -15.64
CA ALA A 240 -6.78 -6.59 -16.72
C ALA A 240 -5.40 -7.07 -16.23
N SER A 241 -5.10 -6.91 -14.93
CA SER A 241 -3.83 -7.34 -14.34
C SER A 241 -3.68 -8.85 -14.16
N ASP A 242 -4.72 -9.64 -14.45
CA ASP A 242 -4.77 -11.10 -14.21
C ASP A 242 -4.32 -11.49 -12.79
N GLY A 243 -4.78 -10.73 -11.79
CA GLY A 243 -4.47 -10.96 -10.37
C GLY A 243 -3.05 -10.57 -9.94
N ARG A 244 -2.23 -10.01 -10.83
CA ARG A 244 -0.85 -9.56 -10.55
C ARG A 244 -0.79 -8.19 -9.88
N CYS A 245 -1.82 -7.35 -10.03
CA CYS A 245 -1.86 -6.05 -9.36
C CYS A 245 -2.03 -6.24 -7.84
N THR A 246 -1.12 -5.66 -7.07
CA THR A 246 -1.11 -5.75 -5.61
C THR A 246 -1.38 -4.41 -4.92
N GLY A 247 -1.12 -3.30 -5.63
CA GLY A 247 -1.28 -1.95 -5.11
C GLY A 247 -1.57 -0.92 -6.20
N LEU A 248 -2.34 0.12 -5.84
CA LEU A 248 -2.51 1.36 -6.59
C LEU A 248 -1.87 2.51 -5.82
N HIS A 249 -0.93 3.21 -6.43
CA HIS A 249 -0.19 4.31 -5.81
C HIS A 249 -0.64 5.64 -6.42
N TYR A 250 -1.11 6.58 -5.60
CA TYR A 250 -1.55 7.88 -6.09
C TYR A 250 -0.35 8.82 -6.39
N GLY A 251 -0.11 9.15 -7.65
CA GLY A 251 0.95 10.08 -8.05
C GLY A 251 0.52 11.53 -7.90
N THR A 252 0.84 12.15 -6.77
CA THR A 252 0.29 13.46 -6.36
C THR A 252 0.62 14.60 -7.33
N TYR A 253 1.88 14.69 -7.75
CA TYR A 253 2.37 15.84 -8.49
C TYR A 253 2.05 15.73 -9.98
N ASP A 254 2.28 14.58 -10.60
CA ASP A 254 1.91 14.36 -12.00
C ASP A 254 0.40 14.46 -12.22
N TYR A 255 -0.41 13.83 -11.35
CA TYR A 255 -1.86 13.89 -11.49
C TYR A 255 -2.40 15.32 -11.39
N SER A 256 -1.99 16.05 -10.34
CA SER A 256 -2.48 17.41 -10.11
C SER A 256 -1.95 18.40 -11.16
N ALA A 257 -0.71 18.23 -11.64
CA ALA A 257 -0.18 18.99 -12.77
C ALA A 257 -1.01 18.75 -14.04
N TYR A 258 -1.34 17.49 -14.35
CA TYR A 258 -2.17 17.14 -15.51
C TYR A 258 -3.57 17.76 -15.41
N CYS A 259 -4.14 17.81 -14.20
CA CYS A 259 -5.41 18.50 -13.93
C CYS A 259 -5.32 20.04 -13.99
N GLY A 260 -4.15 20.62 -14.27
CA GLY A 260 -3.96 22.07 -14.34
C GLY A 260 -3.91 22.77 -12.97
N VAL A 261 -3.67 22.04 -11.89
CA VAL A 261 -3.50 22.63 -10.55
C VAL A 261 -2.16 23.37 -10.49
N ALA A 262 -2.22 24.65 -10.13
CA ALA A 262 -1.03 25.47 -9.97
C ALA A 262 -0.09 24.90 -8.91
N ALA A 263 1.23 25.03 -9.11
CA ALA A 263 2.25 24.40 -8.25
C ALA A 263 2.05 24.66 -6.74
N ALA A 264 1.74 25.90 -6.35
CA ALA A 264 1.52 26.28 -4.94
C ALA A 264 0.24 25.67 -4.32
N GLN A 265 -0.64 25.08 -5.13
CA GLN A 265 -1.89 24.43 -4.71
C GLN A 265 -1.83 22.90 -4.82
N GLN A 266 -0.73 22.33 -5.33
CA GLN A 266 -0.56 20.89 -5.41
C GLN A 266 -0.41 20.30 -4.00
N SER A 267 -1.33 19.42 -3.62
CA SER A 267 -1.35 18.79 -2.29
C SER A 267 -2.14 17.48 -2.31
N LEU A 268 -1.80 16.58 -1.39
CA LEU A 268 -2.54 15.34 -1.10
C LEU A 268 -4.00 15.60 -0.71
N GLU A 269 -4.33 16.83 -0.31
CA GLU A 269 -5.68 17.22 0.11
C GLU A 269 -6.45 18.08 -0.88
N HIS A 270 -5.89 18.32 -2.07
CA HIS A 270 -6.58 19.08 -3.11
C HIS A 270 -7.84 18.31 -3.58
N PRO A 271 -8.97 18.97 -3.91
CA PRO A 271 -10.20 18.28 -4.34
C PRO A 271 -10.04 17.30 -5.52
N VAL A 272 -9.11 17.57 -6.44
CA VAL A 272 -8.80 16.63 -7.55
C VAL A 272 -8.15 15.34 -7.05
N ALA A 273 -7.32 15.42 -6.02
CA ALA A 273 -6.73 14.26 -5.37
C ALA A 273 -7.81 13.47 -4.62
N ASP A 274 -8.72 14.16 -3.94
CA ASP A 274 -9.85 13.54 -3.25
C ASP A 274 -10.75 12.76 -4.21
N HIS A 275 -11.06 13.34 -5.36
CA HIS A 275 -11.83 12.66 -6.40
C HIS A 275 -11.12 11.40 -6.92
N ALA A 276 -9.84 11.51 -7.30
CA ALA A 276 -9.06 10.39 -7.80
C ALA A 276 -9.00 9.25 -6.78
N LYS A 277 -8.69 9.57 -5.52
CA LYS A 277 -8.58 8.59 -4.43
C LYS A 277 -9.91 7.91 -4.13
N ALA A 278 -11.03 8.65 -4.15
CA ALA A 278 -12.35 8.04 -3.97
C ALA A 278 -12.68 7.01 -5.07
N VAL A 279 -12.34 7.32 -6.34
CA VAL A 279 -12.53 6.39 -7.46
C VAL A 279 -11.61 5.17 -7.34
N MET A 280 -10.33 5.39 -7.00
CA MET A 280 -9.37 4.30 -6.75
C MET A 280 -9.84 3.38 -5.61
N GLN A 281 -10.34 3.95 -4.51
CA GLN A 281 -10.82 3.19 -3.37
C GLN A 281 -12.03 2.32 -3.72
N ALA A 282 -12.99 2.86 -4.48
CA ALA A 282 -14.12 2.09 -4.98
C ALA A 282 -13.67 0.98 -5.95
N ALA A 283 -12.70 1.25 -6.81
CA ALA A 283 -12.17 0.28 -7.77
C ALA A 283 -11.37 -0.86 -7.11
N ALA A 284 -10.66 -0.60 -6.01
CA ALA A 284 -9.86 -1.58 -5.30
C ALA A 284 -10.66 -2.40 -4.26
N ALA A 285 -11.84 -1.92 -3.85
CA ALA A 285 -12.64 -2.56 -2.81
C ALA A 285 -13.01 -4.00 -3.22
N GLY A 286 -12.65 -4.97 -2.37
CA GLY A 286 -12.95 -6.39 -2.59
C GLY A 286 -12.03 -7.10 -3.59
N THR A 287 -11.11 -6.42 -4.26
CA THR A 287 -10.23 -7.05 -5.29
C THR A 287 -8.91 -7.59 -4.70
N GLY A 288 -8.59 -7.23 -3.46
CA GLY A 288 -7.31 -7.55 -2.82
C GLY A 288 -6.18 -6.60 -3.20
N VAL A 289 -6.46 -5.59 -4.02
CA VAL A 289 -5.52 -4.52 -4.35
C VAL A 289 -5.48 -3.50 -3.21
N ARG A 290 -4.27 -3.15 -2.78
CA ARG A 290 -4.02 -2.17 -1.71
C ARG A 290 -3.95 -0.76 -2.27
N LEU A 291 -4.15 0.22 -1.41
CA LEU A 291 -4.05 1.64 -1.77
C LEU A 291 -2.85 2.25 -1.05
N SER A 292 -2.01 2.95 -1.81
CA SER A 292 -1.00 3.86 -1.31
C SER A 292 -1.35 5.28 -1.72
N ASP A 293 -1.33 6.17 -0.74
CA ASP A 293 -1.36 7.61 -1.00
C ASP A 293 0.00 8.05 -1.58
N GLY A 294 0.07 9.27 -2.08
CA GLY A 294 1.30 9.86 -2.57
C GLY A 294 2.14 10.50 -1.48
N SER A 295 2.92 11.51 -1.86
CA SER A 295 3.90 12.19 -1.01
C SER A 295 3.63 13.68 -0.86
N THR A 296 4.34 14.31 0.08
CA THR A 296 4.56 15.74 0.09
C THR A 296 6.04 16.06 -0.16
N ASN A 297 6.30 17.01 -1.06
CA ASN A 297 7.60 17.56 -1.40
C ASN A 297 8.03 18.71 -0.47
N VAL A 298 7.23 19.02 0.56
CA VAL A 298 7.62 19.91 1.65
C VAL A 298 8.49 19.10 2.62
N LEU A 299 9.80 19.22 2.45
CA LEU A 299 10.78 18.45 3.21
C LEU A 299 11.11 19.12 4.56
N PRO A 300 11.20 18.37 5.67
CA PRO A 300 11.61 18.89 6.97
C PRO A 300 13.14 19.02 7.03
N VAL A 301 13.65 20.08 6.41
CA VAL A 301 15.06 20.45 6.37
C VAL A 301 15.19 21.96 6.58
N GLY A 302 16.28 22.43 7.18
CA GLY A 302 16.50 23.84 7.49
C GLY A 302 16.53 24.11 8.99
N GLY A 303 16.12 25.31 9.41
CA GLY A 303 16.02 25.69 10.81
C GLY A 303 14.81 25.08 11.50
N ALA A 304 14.70 25.33 12.80
CA ALA A 304 13.63 24.77 13.64
C ALA A 304 12.22 25.16 13.17
N ASP A 305 12.05 26.37 12.61
CA ASP A 305 10.76 26.85 12.11
C ASP A 305 10.36 26.16 10.79
N GLU A 306 11.31 25.97 9.86
CA GLU A 306 11.04 25.21 8.63
C GLU A 306 10.73 23.75 8.92
N VAL A 307 11.51 23.11 9.81
CA VAL A 307 11.28 21.73 10.26
C VAL A 307 9.92 21.60 10.94
N ARG A 308 9.57 22.52 11.85
CA ARG A 308 8.25 22.57 12.50
C ARG A 308 7.12 22.63 11.47
N ALA A 309 7.20 23.54 10.51
CA ALA A 309 6.15 23.71 9.51
C ALA A 309 5.99 22.47 8.62
N ALA A 310 7.11 21.89 8.16
CA ALA A 310 7.10 20.69 7.34
C ALA A 310 6.59 19.46 8.10
N TRP A 311 7.01 19.26 9.35
CA TRP A 311 6.52 18.18 10.20
C TRP A 311 5.05 18.32 10.55
N ALA A 312 4.58 19.52 10.90
CA ALA A 312 3.17 19.78 11.15
C ALA A 312 2.31 19.46 9.90
N ASN A 313 2.78 19.89 8.72
CA ASN A 313 2.11 19.57 7.47
C ASN A 313 2.08 18.07 7.19
N HIS A 314 3.23 17.39 7.29
CA HIS A 314 3.33 15.96 7.01
C HIS A 314 2.48 15.12 7.98
N LEU A 315 2.60 15.37 9.29
CA LEU A 315 1.81 14.69 10.33
C LEU A 315 0.30 14.77 10.03
N ARG A 316 -0.19 15.96 9.70
CA ARG A 316 -1.60 16.21 9.36
C ARG A 316 -2.03 15.50 8.08
N LEU A 317 -1.23 15.54 7.02
CA LEU A 317 -1.54 14.87 5.75
C LEU A 317 -1.57 13.35 5.89
N VAL A 318 -0.63 12.77 6.65
CA VAL A 318 -0.62 11.33 6.96
C VAL A 318 -1.84 10.95 7.78
N ARG A 319 -2.16 11.71 8.84
CA ARG A 319 -3.35 11.47 9.66
C ARG A 319 -4.64 11.50 8.83
N ARG A 320 -4.78 12.50 7.96
CA ARG A 320 -5.92 12.62 7.04
C ARG A 320 -6.02 11.44 6.07
N SER A 321 -4.89 10.91 5.60
CA SER A 321 -4.85 9.75 4.71
C SER A 321 -5.41 8.50 5.42
N LEU A 322 -4.96 8.26 6.66
CA LEU A 322 -5.44 7.15 7.50
C LEU A 322 -6.94 7.23 7.78
N GLU A 323 -7.44 8.43 8.13
CA GLU A 323 -8.87 8.69 8.38
C GLU A 323 -9.75 8.44 7.15
N ARG A 324 -9.16 8.41 5.96
CA ARG A 324 -9.85 8.16 4.68
C ARG A 324 -9.65 6.75 4.14
N GLY A 325 -9.01 5.88 4.91
CA GLY A 325 -8.79 4.47 4.54
C GLY A 325 -7.60 4.24 3.61
N TYR A 326 -6.68 5.21 3.50
CA TYR A 326 -5.39 5.05 2.86
C TYR A 326 -4.33 4.81 3.94
N TYR A 327 -3.94 3.55 4.10
CA TYR A 327 -3.07 3.12 5.21
C TYR A 327 -1.58 3.04 4.87
N GLN A 328 -1.23 3.37 3.62
CA GLN A 328 0.12 3.44 3.10
C GLN A 328 0.27 4.78 2.38
N GLY A 329 1.45 5.38 2.40
CA GLY A 329 1.77 6.60 1.64
C GLY A 329 3.22 6.63 1.20
N TRP A 330 3.68 7.72 0.60
CA TRP A 330 5.08 7.85 0.18
C TRP A 330 5.82 8.86 1.06
N ASP A 331 7.07 8.53 1.37
CA ASP A 331 8.01 9.46 2.00
C ASP A 331 9.22 9.67 1.08
N LEU A 332 9.60 10.94 0.88
CA LEU A 332 10.66 11.35 -0.05
C LEU A 332 11.99 11.58 0.65
N HIS A 333 12.00 11.66 1.98
CA HIS A 333 13.18 12.03 2.76
C HIS A 333 13.18 11.36 4.14
N PRO A 334 14.33 10.91 4.67
CA PRO A 334 14.43 10.26 5.99
C PRO A 334 13.82 11.09 7.13
N ALA A 335 13.98 12.41 7.09
CA ALA A 335 13.41 13.30 8.10
C ALA A 335 11.86 13.38 8.09
N GLN A 336 11.15 12.76 7.12
CA GLN A 336 9.69 12.59 7.15
C GLN A 336 9.25 11.36 7.96
N LEU A 337 10.13 10.37 8.15
CA LEU A 337 9.84 9.13 8.87
C LEU A 337 9.36 9.34 10.32
N PRO A 338 9.88 10.30 11.11
CA PRO A 338 9.38 10.54 12.46
C PRO A 338 7.89 10.89 12.48
N THR A 339 7.44 11.76 11.58
CA THR A 339 6.03 12.18 11.52
C THR A 339 5.14 11.16 10.81
N ARG A 340 5.68 10.34 9.90
CA ARG A 340 5.01 9.15 9.35
C ARG A 340 4.57 8.21 10.47
N PHE A 341 5.53 7.77 11.28
CA PHE A 341 5.27 6.82 12.36
C PHE A 341 4.46 7.48 13.49
N ALA A 342 4.71 8.75 13.81
CA ALA A 342 3.93 9.43 14.83
C ALA A 342 2.44 9.54 14.47
N ALA A 343 2.10 9.95 13.23
CA ALA A 343 0.71 10.03 12.78
C ALA A 343 0.04 8.66 12.78
N THR A 344 0.76 7.64 12.31
CA THR A 344 0.28 6.25 12.22
C THR A 344 0.04 5.65 13.59
N PHE A 345 1.02 5.74 14.49
CA PHE A 345 0.91 5.21 15.84
C PHE A 345 -0.14 5.97 16.64
N GLY A 346 -0.17 7.30 16.55
CA GLY A 346 -1.25 8.10 17.15
C GLY A 346 -2.63 7.66 16.67
N PHE A 347 -2.83 7.42 15.37
CA PHE A 347 -4.11 6.97 14.82
C PHE A 347 -4.61 5.66 15.43
N TYR A 348 -3.76 4.64 15.51
CA TYR A 348 -4.16 3.39 16.14
C TYR A 348 -4.30 3.52 17.66
N ARG A 349 -3.41 4.28 18.33
CA ARG A 349 -3.45 4.48 19.79
C ARG A 349 -4.62 5.34 20.27
N ASP A 350 -5.14 6.24 19.45
CA ASP A 350 -6.33 7.02 19.81
C ASP A 350 -7.59 6.14 19.81
N GLY A 351 -7.68 5.21 18.85
CA GLY A 351 -8.88 4.40 18.63
C GLY A 351 -8.92 3.03 19.30
N TRP A 352 -7.77 2.46 19.70
CA TRP A 352 -7.70 1.02 20.01
C TRP A 352 -8.52 0.60 21.23
N THR A 353 -8.53 1.37 22.32
CA THR A 353 -9.27 0.97 23.55
C THR A 353 -10.76 0.82 23.26
N ALA A 354 -11.34 1.80 22.57
CA ALA A 354 -12.74 1.74 22.17
C ALA A 354 -13.00 0.59 21.18
N ALA A 355 -12.09 0.36 20.24
CA ALA A 355 -12.21 -0.73 19.29
C ALA A 355 -12.18 -2.10 19.97
N ALA A 356 -11.24 -2.30 20.91
CA ALA A 356 -11.08 -3.54 21.66
C ALA A 356 -12.30 -3.83 22.55
N GLN A 357 -12.81 -2.82 23.28
CA GLN A 357 -14.01 -2.97 24.11
C GLN A 357 -15.26 -3.34 23.30
N ARG A 358 -15.45 -2.71 22.14
CA ARG A 358 -16.56 -3.04 21.23
C ARG A 358 -16.45 -4.46 20.70
N LEU A 359 -15.25 -4.86 20.28
CA LEU A 359 -15.02 -6.22 19.79
C LEU A 359 -15.22 -7.28 20.88
N HIS A 360 -14.73 -7.02 22.10
CA HIS A 360 -14.96 -7.88 23.25
C HIS A 360 -16.46 -8.06 23.56
N THR A 361 -17.21 -6.95 23.53
CA THR A 361 -18.66 -6.94 23.75
C THR A 361 -19.40 -7.74 22.67
N TYR A 362 -19.04 -7.53 21.41
CA TYR A 362 -19.62 -8.23 20.26
C TYR A 362 -19.41 -9.75 20.36
N VAL A 363 -18.17 -10.21 20.58
CA VAL A 363 -17.86 -11.64 20.70
C VAL A 363 -18.53 -12.25 21.94
N GLY A 364 -18.57 -11.50 23.04
CA GLY A 364 -19.26 -11.90 24.26
C GLY A 364 -20.79 -11.88 24.18
N ARG A 365 -21.38 -11.43 23.04
CA ARG A 365 -22.83 -11.25 22.84
C ARG A 365 -23.49 -10.43 23.97
N ARG A 366 -22.81 -9.38 24.43
CA ARG A 366 -23.29 -8.50 25.50
C ARG A 366 -24.04 -7.31 24.92
N GLU A 367 -25.04 -6.81 25.64
CA GLU A 367 -25.72 -5.57 25.29
C GLU A 367 -24.83 -4.35 25.59
N SER A 368 -24.88 -3.34 24.72
CA SER A 368 -24.19 -2.06 24.91
C SER A 368 -24.96 -0.92 24.23
N GLY A 369 -24.51 0.32 24.44
CA GLY A 369 -25.09 1.50 23.75
C GLY A 369 -24.80 1.56 22.24
N VAL A 370 -23.97 0.65 21.71
CA VAL A 370 -23.65 0.51 20.28
C VAL A 370 -24.06 -0.89 19.81
N LEU A 371 -24.81 -0.95 18.71
CA LEU A 371 -25.17 -2.22 18.07
C LEU A 371 -24.13 -2.55 17.01
N ASP A 372 -23.24 -3.49 17.32
CA ASP A 372 -22.23 -3.99 16.39
C ASP A 372 -22.76 -5.19 15.58
N GLU A 373 -22.49 -5.18 14.28
CA GLU A 373 -22.89 -6.19 13.29
C GLU A 373 -21.64 -6.87 12.69
N PRO A 374 -21.75 -8.00 11.97
CA PRO A 374 -20.58 -8.68 11.40
C PRO A 374 -19.64 -7.76 10.60
N ALA A 375 -20.19 -6.77 9.88
CA ALA A 375 -19.40 -5.80 9.14
C ALA A 375 -18.60 -4.85 10.05
N THR A 376 -19.17 -4.36 11.15
CA THR A 376 -18.43 -3.48 12.08
C THR A 376 -17.43 -4.28 12.90
N ALA A 377 -17.77 -5.51 13.33
CA ALA A 377 -16.83 -6.41 14.00
C ALA A 377 -15.60 -6.72 13.14
N ARG A 378 -15.81 -6.96 11.83
CA ARG A 378 -14.72 -7.11 10.85
C ARG A 378 -13.82 -5.88 10.79
N ALA A 379 -14.41 -4.68 10.72
CA ALA A 379 -13.65 -3.43 10.66
C ALA A 379 -12.85 -3.17 11.95
N LEU A 380 -13.42 -3.49 13.12
CA LEU A 380 -12.75 -3.38 14.42
C LEU A 380 -11.56 -4.35 14.52
N ALA A 381 -11.74 -5.60 14.07
CA ALA A 381 -10.66 -6.58 14.03
C ALA A 381 -9.53 -6.16 13.07
N ASP A 382 -9.88 -5.65 11.88
CA ASP A 382 -8.90 -5.13 10.91
C ASP A 382 -8.10 -3.95 11.47
N PHE A 383 -8.76 -3.03 12.18
CA PHE A 383 -8.12 -1.88 12.83
C PHE A 383 -7.08 -2.32 13.87
N LEU A 384 -7.42 -3.28 14.74
CA LEU A 384 -6.48 -3.81 15.74
C LEU A 384 -5.31 -4.55 15.09
N LEU A 385 -5.58 -5.37 14.07
CA LEU A 385 -4.52 -6.05 13.31
C LEU A 385 -3.57 -5.07 12.65
N ARG A 386 -4.06 -3.98 12.05
CA ARG A 386 -3.16 -2.95 11.49
C ARG A 386 -2.33 -2.25 12.56
N GLY A 387 -2.90 -2.03 13.75
CA GLY A 387 -2.16 -1.53 14.91
C GLY A 387 -1.03 -2.47 15.33
N LEU A 388 -1.24 -3.78 15.29
CA LEU A 388 -0.21 -4.79 15.51
C LEU A 388 0.83 -4.81 14.37
N ASP A 389 0.37 -4.85 13.12
CA ASP A 389 1.20 -4.95 11.91
C ASP A 389 2.24 -3.82 11.82
N CYS A 390 1.87 -2.59 12.19
CA CYS A 390 2.79 -1.44 12.15
C CYS A 390 3.62 -1.28 13.44
N GLY A 391 3.27 -1.97 14.52
CA GLY A 391 3.93 -1.87 15.83
C GLY A 391 3.36 -0.78 16.76
N ALA A 392 2.21 -0.18 16.42
CA ALA A 392 1.51 0.75 17.30
C ALA A 392 0.96 0.06 18.56
N LEU A 393 0.53 -1.19 18.43
CA LEU A 393 -0.01 -2.04 19.49
C LEU A 393 0.85 -3.29 19.66
N THR A 394 0.83 -3.85 20.86
CA THR A 394 1.44 -5.15 21.15
C THR A 394 0.38 -6.26 21.20
N ALA A 395 0.77 -7.50 20.90
CA ALA A 395 -0.14 -8.64 20.99
C ALA A 395 -0.73 -8.78 22.41
N ALA A 396 0.09 -8.60 23.45
CA ALA A 396 -0.38 -8.65 24.85
C ALA A 396 -1.46 -7.61 25.16
N GLU A 397 -1.29 -6.34 24.73
CA GLU A 397 -2.30 -5.29 24.92
C GLU A 397 -3.64 -5.68 24.27
N VAL A 398 -3.60 -6.22 23.05
CA VAL A 398 -4.80 -6.58 22.29
C VAL A 398 -5.46 -7.83 22.86
N ASP A 399 -4.68 -8.87 23.16
CA ASP A 399 -5.17 -10.14 23.70
C ASP A 399 -5.84 -9.92 25.07
N GLU A 400 -5.23 -9.12 25.96
CA GLU A 400 -5.80 -8.80 27.27
C GLU A 400 -7.10 -8.00 27.16
N ALA A 401 -7.13 -7.01 26.26
CA ALA A 401 -8.29 -6.11 26.12
C ALA A 401 -9.48 -6.77 25.39
N THR A 402 -9.22 -7.69 24.46
CA THR A 402 -10.27 -8.32 23.63
C THR A 402 -10.63 -9.72 24.08
N GLY A 403 -9.70 -10.46 24.67
CA GLY A 403 -9.79 -11.91 24.87
C GLY A 403 -9.59 -12.72 23.58
N LEU A 404 -9.05 -12.11 22.51
CA LEU A 404 -8.85 -12.71 21.20
C LEU A 404 -7.36 -12.68 20.84
N ASP A 405 -6.82 -13.83 20.44
CA ASP A 405 -5.48 -13.87 19.86
C ASP A 405 -5.46 -13.29 18.42
N THR A 406 -4.25 -13.08 17.90
CA THR A 406 -4.04 -12.54 16.55
C THR A 406 -4.71 -13.39 15.46
N ARG A 407 -4.79 -14.71 15.63
CA ARG A 407 -5.42 -15.62 14.66
C ARG A 407 -6.94 -15.47 14.64
N ALA A 408 -7.57 -15.34 15.81
CA ALA A 408 -8.99 -15.07 15.95
C ALA A 408 -9.35 -13.72 15.31
N LEU A 409 -8.54 -12.69 15.55
CA LEU A 409 -8.69 -11.39 14.89
C LEU A 409 -8.58 -11.52 13.36
N ALA A 410 -7.56 -12.22 12.85
CA ALA A 410 -7.38 -12.43 11.41
C ALA A 410 -8.57 -13.16 10.78
N THR A 411 -9.19 -14.09 11.51
CA THR A 411 -10.41 -14.78 11.07
C THR A 411 -11.58 -13.80 10.98
N LEU A 412 -11.83 -13.00 12.01
CA LEU A 412 -12.89 -11.98 12.02
C LEU A 412 -12.69 -10.90 10.95
N ALA A 413 -11.45 -10.51 10.68
CA ALA A 413 -11.10 -9.52 9.66
C ALA A 413 -11.22 -10.07 8.21
N HIS A 414 -11.42 -11.38 8.04
CA HIS A 414 -11.31 -12.10 6.77
C HIS A 414 -9.90 -11.98 6.14
N ARG A 415 -8.86 -12.02 6.97
CA ARG A 415 -7.45 -12.08 6.57
C ARG A 415 -6.84 -13.48 6.71
N ALA A 416 -7.59 -14.46 7.22
CA ALA A 416 -7.12 -15.83 7.42
C ALA A 416 -6.86 -16.52 6.07
N GLY A 417 -5.62 -16.43 5.58
CA GLY A 417 -5.19 -17.02 4.31
C GLY A 417 -3.68 -17.05 4.08
N GLY A 418 -2.85 -16.77 5.09
CA GLY A 418 -1.40 -16.91 5.00
C GLY A 418 -0.84 -17.47 6.29
N GLU A 419 -0.27 -18.67 6.24
CA GLU A 419 0.60 -19.15 7.30
C GLU A 419 1.78 -18.18 7.41
N ALA A 420 2.09 -17.76 8.64
CA ALA A 420 3.35 -17.08 8.94
C ALA A 420 4.47 -18.09 8.67
N GLY A 421 5.20 -17.88 7.57
CA GLY A 421 6.47 -18.54 7.28
C GLY A 421 7.62 -17.71 7.82
#